data_AF-A0AAW0J5L3-F1
#
_entry.id   AF-A0AAW0J5L3-F1
#
_cell.length_a   1.000
_cell.length_b   1.000
_cell.length_c   1.000
_cell.angle_alpha   90.00
_cell.angle_beta   90.00
_cell.angle_gamma   90.00
#
_symmetry.space_group_name_H-M   'P 1'
#
loop_
_entity.id
_entity.type
_entity.pdbx_description
1 polymer ?
#
loop_
_entity_poly.entity_id
_entity_poly.type
_entity_poly.pdbx_seq_one_letter_code
_entity_poly.pdbx_strand_id
1 'polypeptide(L)'
;MFISQVKCHSVIFATGATAKRLGLPREDEFWSRGISACAICDGASPLFKGQVLAVVGGGDTATEEAIYLTKYARHVHLLVRRDQLKASRAMQDRVYNNPNITVHFNTETMDIVSNTKGQMSGILLRKADTGEESVLEAKGLFYGIGHSPNSQLLEGQVELDRSGYVLVEEGTAKTSVEGVFAAGDVQ
;
A
#
# COMPACT_ATOMS: atom_id res chain seq x y z
N MET A 1 -5.08 19.29 33.71
CA MET A 1 -5.10 18.05 32.90
C MET A 1 -4.54 16.96 33.79
N PHE A 2 -5.41 16.16 34.42
CA PHE A 2 -4.95 15.08 35.31
C PHE A 2 -4.42 13.94 34.45
N ILE A 3 -3.11 13.69 34.51
CA ILE A 3 -2.50 12.49 33.94
C ILE A 3 -2.88 11.35 34.89
N SER A 4 -3.92 10.60 34.55
CA SER A 4 -4.25 9.36 35.26
C SER A 4 -3.33 8.25 34.77
N GLN A 5 -2.44 7.77 35.64
CA GLN A 5 -1.59 6.62 35.34
C GLN A 5 -2.34 5.32 35.64
N VAL A 6 -2.38 4.40 34.66
CA VAL A 6 -2.86 3.02 34.84
C VAL A 6 -1.65 2.09 34.94
N LYS A 7 -1.67 1.16 35.90
CA LYS A 7 -0.63 0.15 36.09
C LYS A 7 -1.17 -1.22 35.71
N CYS A 8 -0.32 -2.06 35.12
CA CYS A 8 -0.64 -3.43 34.77
C CYS A 8 0.60 -4.33 34.98
N HIS A 9 0.37 -5.64 35.14
CA HIS A 9 1.45 -6.63 35.20
C HIS A 9 1.98 -7.02 33.82
N SER A 10 1.14 -6.89 32.79
CA SER A 10 1.47 -7.23 31.41
C SER A 10 0.65 -6.39 30.45
N VAL A 11 1.17 -6.19 29.24
CA VAL A 11 0.55 -5.40 28.18
C VAL A 11 0.70 -6.09 26.83
N ILE A 12 -0.36 -6.05 26.03
CA ILE A 12 -0.35 -6.53 24.64
C ILE A 12 -0.47 -5.29 23.74
N PHE A 13 0.52 -5.07 22.88
CA PHE A 13 0.49 -4.07 21.84
C PHE A 13 -0.15 -4.66 20.58
N ALA A 14 -1.35 -4.18 20.28
CA ALA A 14 -2.12 -4.51 19.08
C ALA A 14 -2.53 -3.24 18.34
N THR A 15 -1.59 -2.29 18.22
CA THR A 15 -1.82 -0.97 17.63
C THR A 15 -1.88 -0.99 16.09
N GLY A 16 -1.58 -2.14 15.48
CA GLY A 16 -1.63 -2.37 14.05
C GLY A 16 -0.58 -1.59 13.25
N ALA A 17 -0.77 -1.53 11.95
CA ALA A 17 0.02 -0.72 11.04
C ALA A 17 -0.89 0.14 10.15
N THR A 18 -0.37 1.29 9.74
CA THR A 18 -1.08 2.24 8.87
C THR A 18 -0.51 2.15 7.46
N ALA A 19 -1.35 1.95 6.45
CA ALA A 19 -0.93 1.95 5.06
C ALA A 19 -0.27 3.27 4.68
N LYS A 20 0.87 3.20 3.99
CA LYS A 20 1.55 4.40 3.48
C LYS A 20 0.71 5.01 2.38
N ARG A 21 0.67 6.34 2.40
CA ARG A 21 -0.08 7.20 1.49
C ARG A 21 0.88 8.07 0.70
N LEU A 22 0.50 8.47 -0.52
CA LEU A 22 1.34 9.34 -1.36
C LEU A 22 1.19 10.81 -0.97
N GLY A 23 0.07 11.18 -0.34
CA GLY A 23 -0.23 12.57 -0.01
C GLY A 23 -0.59 13.38 -1.24
N LEU A 24 -1.34 12.77 -2.19
CA LEU A 24 -1.79 13.47 -3.38
C LEU A 24 -2.74 14.61 -3.01
N PRO A 25 -2.79 15.71 -3.79
CA PRO A 25 -3.65 16.86 -3.49
C PRO A 25 -5.13 16.49 -3.25
N ARG A 26 -5.68 15.55 -4.04
CA ARG A 26 -7.07 15.08 -3.91
C ARG A 26 -7.19 13.70 -3.27
N GLU A 27 -6.15 13.21 -2.59
CA GLU A 27 -6.14 11.85 -2.04
C GLU A 27 -7.31 11.60 -1.10
N ASP A 28 -7.57 12.51 -0.16
CA ASP A 28 -8.64 12.37 0.82
C ASP A 28 -10.05 12.41 0.20
N GLU A 29 -10.22 13.10 -0.94
CA GLU A 29 -11.50 13.15 -1.66
C GLU A 29 -11.89 11.78 -2.23
N PHE A 30 -10.89 11.02 -2.70
CA PHE A 30 -11.05 9.73 -3.38
C PHE A 30 -10.67 8.52 -2.53
N TRP A 31 -10.19 8.73 -1.29
CA TRP A 31 -9.92 7.65 -0.36
C TRP A 31 -11.19 6.83 -0.12
N SER A 32 -11.11 5.51 -0.30
CA SER A 32 -12.25 4.59 -0.25
C SER A 32 -13.37 4.87 -1.27
N ARG A 33 -13.13 5.75 -2.26
CA ARG A 33 -14.06 6.10 -3.36
C ARG A 33 -13.41 5.97 -4.74
N GLY A 34 -12.29 5.24 -4.80
CA GLY A 34 -11.46 5.05 -5.98
C GLY A 34 -10.02 4.70 -5.60
N ILE A 35 -9.53 5.24 -4.47
CA ILE A 35 -8.22 4.88 -3.91
C ILE A 35 -8.40 3.81 -2.81
N SER A 36 -7.57 2.79 -2.84
CA SER A 36 -7.43 1.77 -1.79
C SER A 36 -5.96 1.48 -1.52
N ALA A 37 -5.65 0.89 -0.36
CA ALA A 37 -4.32 0.38 -0.04
C ALA A 37 -4.31 -1.13 0.26
N CYS A 38 -5.40 -1.84 -0.06
CA CYS A 38 -5.47 -3.29 0.05
C CYS A 38 -6.20 -3.87 -1.16
N ALA A 39 -5.45 -4.31 -2.17
CA ALA A 39 -6.04 -4.92 -3.36
C ALA A 39 -6.82 -6.20 -3.03
N ILE A 40 -6.36 -6.97 -2.04
CA ILE A 40 -6.99 -8.21 -1.60
C ILE A 40 -8.35 -7.95 -0.95
N CYS A 41 -8.46 -6.87 -0.18
CA CYS A 41 -9.68 -6.49 0.53
C CYS A 41 -10.74 -5.95 -0.43
N ASP A 42 -10.34 -5.00 -1.28
CA ASP A 42 -11.29 -4.22 -2.07
C ASP A 42 -11.39 -4.65 -3.54
N GLY A 43 -10.42 -5.40 -4.07
CA GLY A 43 -10.32 -5.70 -5.50
C GLY A 43 -11.52 -6.44 -6.09
N ALA A 44 -12.22 -7.23 -5.28
CA ALA A 44 -13.44 -7.94 -5.68
C ALA A 44 -14.72 -7.07 -5.63
N SER A 45 -14.62 -5.82 -5.15
CA SER A 45 -15.74 -4.89 -5.07
C SER A 45 -16.39 -4.65 -6.44
N PRO A 46 -17.73 -4.52 -6.51
CA PRO A 46 -18.43 -4.17 -7.76
C PRO A 46 -17.92 -2.90 -8.43
N LEU A 47 -17.30 -1.99 -7.67
CA LEU A 47 -16.71 -0.76 -8.20
C LEU A 47 -15.58 -1.02 -9.20
N PHE A 48 -14.80 -2.09 -8.99
CA PHE A 48 -13.57 -2.36 -9.73
C PHE A 48 -13.70 -3.50 -10.75
N LYS A 49 -14.76 -4.30 -10.64
CA LYS A 49 -15.03 -5.41 -11.56
C LYS A 49 -15.14 -4.93 -13.01
N GLY A 50 -14.34 -5.52 -13.89
CA GLY A 50 -14.25 -5.20 -15.32
C GLY A 50 -13.69 -3.81 -15.64
N GLN A 51 -13.15 -3.08 -14.65
CA GLN A 51 -12.59 -1.74 -14.86
C GLN A 51 -11.09 -1.80 -15.17
N VAL A 52 -10.54 -0.69 -15.67
CA VAL A 52 -9.09 -0.47 -15.70
C VAL A 52 -8.69 0.06 -14.34
N LEU A 53 -7.68 -0.57 -13.73
CA LEU A 53 -7.16 -0.20 -12.42
C LEU A 53 -5.67 0.14 -12.54
N ALA A 54 -5.15 0.85 -11.55
CA ALA A 54 -3.72 1.09 -11.41
C ALA A 54 -3.23 0.68 -10.02
N VAL A 55 -1.99 0.22 -9.95
CA VAL A 55 -1.27 -0.07 -8.70
C VAL A 55 -0.02 0.80 -8.66
N VAL A 56 0.25 1.46 -7.53
CA VAL A 56 1.50 2.20 -7.30
C VAL A 56 2.45 1.35 -6.48
N GLY A 57 3.68 1.22 -6.96
CA GLY A 57 4.76 0.55 -6.26
C GLY A 57 5.59 -0.34 -7.18
N GLY A 58 6.75 -0.77 -6.69
CA GLY A 58 7.67 -1.61 -7.48
C GLY A 58 8.27 -2.78 -6.70
N GLY A 59 7.83 -3.01 -5.46
CA GLY A 59 8.25 -4.17 -4.65
C GLY A 59 7.31 -5.37 -4.83
N ASP A 60 7.58 -6.45 -4.11
CA ASP A 60 6.79 -7.69 -4.20
C ASP A 60 5.30 -7.44 -3.94
N THR A 61 4.95 -6.67 -2.91
CA THR A 61 3.56 -6.29 -2.59
C THR A 61 2.84 -5.71 -3.81
N ALA A 62 3.40 -4.67 -4.45
CA ALA A 62 2.76 -4.04 -5.61
C ALA A 62 2.59 -5.01 -6.78
N THR A 63 3.58 -5.87 -7.02
CA THR A 63 3.50 -6.87 -8.11
C THR A 63 2.47 -7.96 -7.81
N GLU A 64 2.38 -8.41 -6.55
CA GLU A 64 1.41 -9.41 -6.12
C GLU A 64 -0.01 -8.87 -6.20
N GLU A 65 -0.23 -7.65 -5.71
CA GLU A 65 -1.51 -6.96 -5.80
C GLU A 65 -1.93 -6.71 -7.25
N ALA A 66 -1.00 -6.29 -8.12
CA ALA A 66 -1.30 -6.11 -9.54
C ALA A 66 -1.78 -7.40 -10.19
N ILE A 67 -1.09 -8.53 -9.94
CA ILE A 67 -1.49 -9.85 -10.44
C ILE A 67 -2.85 -10.26 -9.84
N TYR A 68 -3.06 -10.05 -8.56
CA TYR A 68 -4.34 -10.35 -7.90
C TYR A 68 -5.50 -9.60 -8.57
N LEU A 69 -5.34 -8.30 -8.83
CA LEU A 69 -6.37 -7.47 -9.44
C LEU A 69 -6.74 -7.90 -10.87
N THR A 70 -5.83 -8.55 -11.62
CA THR A 70 -6.18 -9.08 -12.96
C THR A 70 -7.26 -10.17 -12.94
N LYS A 71 -7.61 -10.72 -11.77
CA LYS A 71 -8.77 -11.64 -11.63
C LYS A 71 -10.11 -10.92 -11.77
N TYR A 72 -10.15 -9.61 -11.52
CA TYR A 72 -11.38 -8.82 -11.45
C TYR A 72 -11.39 -7.66 -12.44
N ALA A 73 -10.24 -7.00 -12.64
CA ALA A 73 -10.04 -5.91 -13.57
C ALA A 73 -9.95 -6.40 -15.02
N ARG A 74 -10.34 -5.55 -15.97
CA ARG A 74 -10.06 -5.83 -17.40
C ARG A 74 -8.60 -5.57 -17.78
N HIS A 75 -7.94 -4.67 -17.07
CA HIS A 75 -6.53 -4.32 -17.25
C HIS A 75 -5.97 -3.65 -16.00
N VAL A 76 -4.69 -3.86 -15.71
CA VAL A 76 -4.00 -3.27 -14.56
C VAL A 76 -2.73 -2.55 -15.02
N HIS A 77 -2.60 -1.28 -14.63
CA HIS A 77 -1.38 -0.50 -14.84
C HIS A 77 -0.52 -0.50 -13.58
N LEU A 78 0.71 -0.99 -13.66
CA LEU A 78 1.66 -0.95 -12.55
C LEU A 78 2.56 0.28 -12.69
N LEU A 79 2.39 1.27 -11.82
CA LEU A 79 3.09 2.56 -11.82
C LEU A 79 4.34 2.47 -10.93
N VAL A 80 5.50 2.55 -11.56
CA VAL A 80 6.80 2.37 -10.91
C VAL A 80 7.61 3.65 -11.05
N ARG A 81 7.96 4.26 -9.92
CA ARG A 81 8.73 5.52 -9.87
C ARG A 81 10.18 5.43 -10.38
N ARG A 82 10.69 4.21 -10.57
CA ARG A 82 12.06 3.94 -11.03
C ARG A 82 12.02 3.26 -12.39
N ASP A 83 13.18 3.08 -12.98
CA ASP A 83 13.42 2.38 -14.26
C ASP A 83 13.39 0.85 -14.14
N GLN A 84 13.27 0.32 -12.92
CA GLN A 84 13.24 -1.12 -12.64
C GLN A 84 12.33 -1.48 -11.47
N LEU A 85 11.88 -2.74 -11.43
CA LEU A 85 11.20 -3.33 -10.28
C LEU A 85 12.21 -3.71 -9.20
N LYS A 86 11.86 -3.44 -7.94
CA LYS A 86 12.56 -3.95 -6.75
C LYS A 86 12.11 -5.37 -6.37
N ALA A 87 10.93 -5.79 -6.86
CA ALA A 87 10.36 -7.10 -6.63
C ALA A 87 11.34 -8.24 -6.95
N SER A 88 11.15 -9.39 -6.30
CA SER A 88 11.85 -10.64 -6.59
C SER A 88 11.71 -11.04 -8.05
N ARG A 89 12.71 -11.74 -8.59
CA ARG A 89 12.74 -12.15 -10.01
C ARG A 89 11.49 -12.95 -10.42
N ALA A 90 11.05 -13.87 -9.56
CA ALA A 90 9.84 -14.65 -9.81
C ALA A 90 8.60 -13.77 -9.96
N MET A 91 8.48 -12.70 -9.16
CA MET A 91 7.37 -11.76 -9.26
C MET A 91 7.46 -10.86 -10.50
N GLN A 92 8.68 -10.42 -10.86
CA GLN A 92 8.90 -9.71 -12.11
C GLN A 92 8.47 -10.55 -13.31
N ASP A 93 8.90 -11.82 -13.37
CA ASP A 93 8.54 -12.74 -14.45
C ASP A 93 7.02 -12.93 -14.56
N ARG A 94 6.31 -13.05 -13.43
CA ARG A 94 4.84 -13.16 -13.43
C ARG A 94 4.16 -11.90 -13.95
N VAL A 95 4.68 -10.72 -13.61
CA VAL A 95 4.14 -9.44 -14.11
C VAL A 95 4.39 -9.30 -15.60
N TYR A 96 5.62 -9.53 -16.08
CA TYR A 96 5.96 -9.38 -17.49
C TYR A 96 5.25 -10.38 -18.41
N ASN A 97 4.95 -11.57 -17.90
CA ASN A 97 4.21 -12.59 -18.65
C ASN A 97 2.69 -12.45 -18.57
N ASN A 98 2.16 -11.48 -17.81
CA ASN A 98 0.71 -11.26 -17.70
C ASN A 98 0.24 -10.22 -18.73
N PRO A 99 -0.55 -10.61 -19.76
CA PRO A 99 -0.97 -9.69 -20.82
C PRO A 99 -1.95 -8.61 -20.34
N ASN A 100 -2.57 -8.80 -19.18
CA ASN A 100 -3.50 -7.84 -18.58
C ASN A 100 -2.78 -6.82 -17.68
N ILE A 101 -1.44 -6.82 -17.67
CA ILE A 101 -0.63 -5.86 -16.92
C ILE A 101 0.23 -5.04 -17.88
N THR A 102 0.25 -3.72 -17.67
CA THR A 102 1.25 -2.84 -18.30
C THR A 102 2.07 -2.16 -17.22
N VAL A 103 3.39 -2.32 -17.28
CA VAL A 103 4.32 -1.67 -16.35
C VAL A 103 4.74 -0.31 -16.92
N HIS A 104 4.63 0.73 -16.10
CA HIS A 104 5.03 2.08 -16.40
C HIS A 104 6.21 2.47 -15.51
N PHE A 105 7.42 2.38 -16.07
CA PHE A 105 8.64 2.82 -15.40
C PHE A 105 8.81 4.34 -15.46
N ASN A 106 9.63 4.87 -14.54
CA ASN A 106 9.88 6.30 -14.37
C ASN A 106 8.59 7.12 -14.28
N THR A 107 7.54 6.56 -13.67
CA THR A 107 6.22 7.18 -13.63
C THR A 107 5.83 7.50 -12.19
N GLU A 108 5.60 8.78 -11.94
CA GLU A 108 5.10 9.31 -10.67
C GLU A 108 3.60 9.60 -10.78
N THR A 109 2.86 9.26 -9.72
CA THR A 109 1.45 9.62 -9.58
C THR A 109 1.36 11.00 -8.94
N MET A 110 0.77 11.96 -9.66
CA MET A 110 0.71 13.36 -9.24
C MET A 110 -0.60 13.72 -8.56
N ASP A 111 -1.74 13.30 -9.12
CA ASP A 111 -3.07 13.57 -8.55
C ASP A 111 -4.16 12.69 -9.19
N ILE A 112 -5.40 12.85 -8.75
CA ILE A 112 -6.58 12.15 -9.26
C ILE A 112 -7.42 13.04 -10.17
N VAL A 113 -7.80 12.47 -11.32
CA VAL A 113 -8.76 13.08 -12.25
C VAL A 113 -10.14 12.50 -12.03
N SER A 114 -11.14 13.38 -12.02
CA SER A 114 -12.55 13.01 -11.81
C SER A 114 -13.41 13.37 -13.02
N ASN A 115 -14.46 12.60 -13.25
CA ASN A 115 -15.46 12.92 -14.25
C ASN A 115 -16.43 14.02 -13.77
N THR A 116 -17.38 14.41 -14.63
CA THR A 116 -18.40 15.42 -14.33
C THR A 116 -19.34 15.06 -13.18
N LYS A 117 -19.35 13.79 -12.75
CA LYS A 117 -20.13 13.29 -11.61
C LYS A 117 -19.31 13.22 -10.31
N GLY A 118 -18.07 13.72 -10.31
CA GLY A 118 -17.18 13.69 -9.14
C GLY A 118 -16.65 12.30 -8.78
N GLN A 119 -16.68 11.36 -9.72
CA GLN A 119 -16.10 10.02 -9.53
C GLN A 119 -14.71 9.97 -10.14
N MET A 120 -13.81 9.17 -9.56
CA MET A 120 -12.49 8.91 -10.15
C MET A 120 -12.64 8.38 -11.57
N SER A 121 -11.93 9.01 -12.51
CA SER A 121 -11.91 8.61 -13.93
C SER A 121 -10.50 8.47 -14.49
N GLY A 122 -9.49 9.00 -13.80
CA GLY A 122 -8.11 8.86 -14.21
C GLY A 122 -7.12 9.32 -13.17
N ILE A 123 -5.86 9.26 -13.55
CA ILE A 123 -4.70 9.56 -12.71
C ILE A 123 -3.81 10.50 -13.51
N LEU A 124 -3.46 11.64 -12.92
CA LEU A 124 -2.44 12.51 -13.48
C LEU A 124 -1.08 11.90 -13.18
N LEU A 125 -0.31 11.63 -14.22
CA LEU A 125 1.01 11.02 -14.15
C LEU A 125 2.06 12.03 -14.61
N ARG A 126 3.27 11.90 -14.08
CA ARG A 126 4.46 12.58 -14.58
C ARG A 126 5.57 11.57 -14.84
N LYS A 127 6.22 11.68 -16.00
CA LYS A 127 7.44 10.95 -16.33
C LYS A 127 8.64 11.62 -15.66
N ALA A 128 9.39 10.89 -14.85
CA ALA A 128 10.53 11.43 -14.09
C ALA A 128 11.74 11.77 -14.97
N ASP A 129 11.88 11.09 -16.12
CA ASP A 129 12.96 11.29 -17.08
C ASP A 129 12.70 12.45 -18.05
N THR A 130 11.46 12.65 -18.48
CA THR A 130 11.10 13.72 -19.45
C THR A 130 10.38 14.92 -18.84
N GLY A 131 9.79 14.76 -17.65
CA GLY A 131 8.87 15.73 -17.05
C GLY A 131 7.48 15.76 -17.72
N GLU A 132 7.22 14.90 -18.70
CA GLU A 132 5.95 14.86 -19.43
C GLU A 132 4.80 14.47 -18.51
N GLU A 133 3.71 15.22 -18.58
CA GLU A 133 2.48 14.93 -17.86
C GLU A 133 1.43 14.32 -18.78
N SER A 134 0.72 13.32 -18.26
CA SER A 134 -0.34 12.63 -19.00
C SER A 134 -1.44 12.17 -18.05
N VAL A 135 -2.63 11.93 -18.61
CA VAL A 135 -3.74 11.35 -17.85
C VAL A 135 -3.91 9.90 -18.24
N LEU A 136 -3.80 9.00 -17.25
CA LEU A 136 -4.13 7.60 -17.41
C LEU A 136 -5.58 7.37 -17.01
N GLU A 137 -6.41 6.86 -17.92
CA GLU A 137 -7.78 6.46 -17.60
C GLU A 137 -7.78 5.21 -16.71
N ALA A 138 -8.27 5.36 -15.48
CA ALA A 138 -8.40 4.29 -14.51
C ALA A 138 -9.52 4.63 -13.53
N LYS A 139 -10.30 3.62 -13.13
CA LYS A 139 -11.38 3.78 -12.14
C LYS A 139 -10.97 3.47 -10.70
N GLY A 140 -9.77 2.95 -10.52
CA GLY A 140 -9.23 2.66 -9.20
C GLY A 140 -7.72 2.77 -9.15
N LEU A 141 -7.21 3.21 -8.00
CA LEU A 141 -5.81 3.33 -7.67
C LEU A 141 -5.52 2.55 -6.39
N PHE A 142 -4.57 1.63 -6.44
CA PHE A 142 -4.19 0.79 -5.31
C PHE A 142 -2.76 1.10 -4.87
N TYR A 143 -2.54 1.31 -3.58
CA TYR A 143 -1.23 1.60 -3.02
C TYR A 143 -0.53 0.32 -2.54
N GLY A 144 0.41 -0.16 -3.35
CA GLY A 144 1.34 -1.25 -3.02
C GLY A 144 2.68 -0.75 -2.45
N ILE A 145 2.67 0.33 -1.67
CA ILE A 145 3.88 1.03 -1.18
C ILE A 145 4.22 0.70 0.29
N GLY A 146 3.55 -0.30 0.87
CA GLY A 146 3.82 -0.84 2.20
C GLY A 146 3.10 -0.09 3.33
N HIS A 147 3.40 -0.50 4.57
CA HIS A 147 2.77 0.02 5.78
C HIS A 147 3.83 0.63 6.71
N SER A 148 3.36 1.44 7.66
CA SER A 148 4.11 1.95 8.80
C SER A 148 3.50 1.36 10.07
N PRO A 149 4.22 0.55 10.84
CA PRO A 149 3.71 0.03 12.10
C PRO A 149 3.46 1.17 13.10
N ASN A 150 2.40 1.06 13.90
CA ASN A 150 2.02 2.05 14.90
C ASN A 150 2.78 1.79 16.23
N SER A 151 4.10 1.71 16.14
CA SER A 151 5.03 1.30 17.20
C SER A 151 5.79 2.46 17.84
N GLN A 152 5.42 3.72 17.57
CA GLN A 152 6.15 4.90 18.08
C GLN A 152 6.23 4.94 19.61
N LEU A 153 5.21 4.38 20.29
CA LEU A 153 5.18 4.25 21.76
C LEU A 153 6.15 3.20 22.31
N LEU A 154 6.76 2.38 21.45
CA LEU A 154 7.62 1.24 21.78
C LEU A 154 9.09 1.48 21.45
N GLU A 155 9.40 2.56 20.74
CA GLU A 155 10.76 2.90 20.34
C GLU A 155 11.68 3.00 21.57
N GLY A 156 12.81 2.29 21.52
CA GLY A 156 13.78 2.22 22.62
C GLY A 156 13.33 1.41 23.84
N GLN A 157 12.12 0.83 23.84
CA GLN A 157 11.59 0.03 24.94
C GLN A 157 11.52 -1.46 24.60
N VAL A 158 11.29 -1.82 23.34
CA VAL A 158 11.38 -3.20 22.82
C VAL A 158 12.22 -3.23 21.55
N GLU A 159 12.70 -4.41 21.16
CA GLU A 159 13.40 -4.58 19.88
C GLU A 159 12.44 -4.41 18.70
N LEU A 160 12.83 -3.54 17.77
CA LEU A 160 12.14 -3.31 16.51
C LEU A 160 13.03 -3.70 15.34
N ASP A 161 12.43 -4.15 14.24
CA ASP A 161 13.13 -4.33 12.98
C ASP A 161 13.50 -2.97 12.34
N ARG A 162 14.23 -3.01 11.22
CA ARG A 162 14.65 -1.77 10.52
C ARG A 162 13.48 -0.97 9.94
N SER A 163 12.32 -1.58 9.81
CA SER A 163 11.09 -0.97 9.29
C SER A 163 10.16 -0.48 10.40
N GLY A 164 10.51 -0.73 11.66
CA GLY A 164 9.79 -0.33 12.87
C GLY A 164 8.81 -1.38 13.41
N TYR A 165 8.75 -2.60 12.84
CA TYR A 165 7.88 -3.67 13.33
C TYR A 165 8.44 -4.26 14.61
N VAL A 166 7.56 -4.67 15.53
CA VAL A 166 7.96 -5.28 16.79
C VAL A 166 8.48 -6.69 16.54
N LEU A 167 9.72 -6.95 16.95
CA LEU A 167 10.28 -8.29 16.84
C LEU A 167 9.67 -9.18 17.94
N VAL A 168 9.19 -10.35 17.52
CA VAL A 168 8.68 -11.39 18.42
C VAL A 168 9.43 -12.70 18.25
N GLU A 169 9.47 -13.52 19.31
CA GLU A 169 9.92 -14.90 19.19
C GLU A 169 9.02 -15.67 18.21
N GLU A 170 9.63 -16.32 17.22
CA GLU A 170 8.93 -16.99 16.12
C GLU A 170 7.85 -17.96 16.62
N GLY A 171 6.63 -17.81 16.11
CA GLY A 171 5.47 -18.62 16.52
C GLY A 171 4.85 -18.19 17.86
N THR A 172 5.25 -17.07 18.45
CA THR A 172 4.72 -16.54 19.71
C THR A 172 4.35 -15.05 19.61
N ALA A 173 3.84 -14.47 20.71
CA ALA A 173 3.58 -13.03 20.84
C ALA A 173 4.62 -12.31 21.71
N LYS A 174 5.67 -12.99 22.18
CA LYS A 174 6.62 -12.44 23.15
C LYS A 174 7.58 -11.48 22.47
N THR A 175 7.72 -10.29 23.04
CA THR A 175 8.74 -9.31 22.61
C THR A 175 10.06 -9.54 23.34
N SER A 176 11.04 -8.66 23.14
CA SER A 176 12.30 -8.64 23.89
C SER A 176 12.16 -8.31 25.38
N VAL A 177 10.98 -7.89 25.84
CA VAL A 177 10.71 -7.53 27.25
C VAL A 177 9.65 -8.46 27.85
N GLU A 178 9.98 -9.06 29.00
CA GLU A 178 9.06 -9.93 29.74
C GLU A 178 7.79 -9.18 30.16
N GLY A 179 6.63 -9.82 29.95
CA GLY A 179 5.32 -9.21 30.22
C GLY A 179 4.84 -8.21 29.15
N VAL A 180 5.64 -7.95 28.12
CA VAL A 180 5.26 -7.15 26.95
C VAL A 180 5.10 -8.07 25.74
N PHE A 181 3.92 -8.02 25.13
CA PHE A 181 3.55 -8.84 23.98
C PHE A 181 3.13 -7.96 22.81
N ALA A 182 3.25 -8.48 21.58
CA ALA A 182 2.76 -7.83 20.38
C ALA A 182 1.90 -8.79 19.54
N ALA A 183 0.86 -8.28 18.90
CA ALA A 183 -0.06 -9.07 18.08
C ALA A 183 -0.63 -8.26 16.91
N GLY A 184 -0.91 -8.97 15.80
CA GLY A 184 -1.43 -8.37 14.56
C GLY A 184 -0.35 -7.62 13.78
N ASP A 185 -0.77 -6.67 12.94
CA ASP A 185 0.09 -5.99 11.97
C ASP A 185 1.23 -5.15 12.58
N VAL A 186 1.34 -5.02 13.90
CA VAL A 186 2.44 -4.29 14.53
C VAL A 186 3.74 -5.12 14.63
N GLN A 187 3.66 -6.45 14.44
CA GLN A 187 4.79 -7.40 14.45
C GLN A 187 4.96 -8.09 13.09
#